data_AF-A0A1X3A1R9-F1
#
_entry.id   AF-A0A1X3A1R9-F1
#
_cell.length_a   1.000
_cell.length_b   1.000
_cell.length_c   1.000
_cell.angle_alpha   90.00
_cell.angle_beta   90.00
_cell.angle_gamma   90.00
#
_symmetry.space_group_name_H-M   'P 1'
#
loop_
_entity.id
_entity.type
_entity.pdbx_description
1 polymer ?
#
loop_
_entity_poly.entity_id
_entity_poly.type
_entity_poly.pdbx_seq_one_letter_code
_entity_poly.pdbx_strand_id
1 'polypeptide(L)'
;MTEHEEYCVSIRESYRMPDHTLVGCAVTLWRWNHTDETWWYAAVREYLFVDYNGSRRNALRQARRDARKLAGIFDCVNYDTNEKGMWGNHE
;
A
#
# COMPACT_ATOMS: atom_id res chain seq x y z
N MET A 1 -3.02 21.69 -15.35
CA MET A 1 -1.99 20.94 -14.61
C MET A 1 -2.65 20.42 -13.35
N THR A 2 -3.08 19.18 -13.35
CA THR A 2 -3.45 18.49 -12.11
C THR A 2 -2.15 18.23 -11.36
N GLU A 3 -1.97 18.91 -10.23
CA GLU A 3 -0.89 18.60 -9.29
C GLU A 3 -1.19 17.22 -8.69
N HIS A 4 -0.67 16.17 -9.32
CA HIS A 4 -0.67 14.85 -8.71
C HIS A 4 0.44 14.83 -7.65
N GLU A 5 0.10 14.39 -6.44
CA GLU A 5 1.09 14.14 -5.40
C GLU A 5 2.13 13.15 -5.96
N GLU A 6 3.43 13.45 -5.81
CA GLU A 6 4.50 12.65 -6.41
C GLU A 6 4.52 11.21 -5.89
N TYR A 7 3.98 11.00 -4.69
CA TYR A 7 3.92 9.71 -4.03
C TYR A 7 2.51 9.42 -3.50
N CYS A 8 2.21 8.15 -3.25
CA CYS A 8 1.13 7.76 -2.35
C CYS A 8 1.42 6.41 -1.68
N VAL A 9 0.70 6.11 -0.60
CA VAL A 9 0.86 4.86 0.15
C VAL A 9 -0.44 4.06 0.13
N SER A 10 -0.35 2.74 -0.05
CA SER A 10 -1.49 1.82 0.12
C SER A 10 -1.10 0.55 0.86
N ILE A 11 -2.09 -0.15 1.41
CA ILE A 11 -1.95 -1.45 2.05
C ILE A 11 -2.69 -2.49 1.21
N ARG A 12 -1.95 -3.47 0.73
CA ARG A 12 -2.45 -4.53 -0.15
C ARG A 12 -2.53 -5.85 0.60
N GLU A 13 -3.45 -6.72 0.23
CA GLU A 13 -3.44 -8.10 0.72
C GLU A 13 -2.30 -8.90 0.08
N SER A 14 -1.60 -9.71 0.86
CA SER A 14 -0.53 -10.60 0.37
C SER A 14 -1.01 -12.03 0.38
N TYR A 15 -0.88 -12.69 -0.76
CA TYR A 15 -1.41 -14.02 -1.04
C TYR A 15 -0.27 -14.97 -1.38
N ARG A 16 -0.32 -16.19 -0.81
CA ARG A 16 0.55 -17.28 -1.23
C ARG A 16 -0.04 -17.93 -2.48
N MET A 17 0.81 -18.18 -3.46
CA MET A 17 0.47 -18.92 -4.67
C MET A 17 0.87 -20.39 -4.53
N PRO A 18 0.17 -21.34 -5.19
CA PRO A 18 -0.94 -21.14 -6.13
C PRO A 18 -2.34 -21.17 -5.49
N ASP A 19 -2.44 -21.47 -4.20
CA ASP A 19 -3.69 -21.68 -3.47
C ASP A 19 -4.45 -20.39 -3.14
N HIS A 20 -3.88 -19.22 -3.46
CA HIS A 20 -4.45 -17.90 -3.17
C HIS A 20 -4.80 -17.76 -1.68
N THR A 21 -4.02 -18.41 -0.82
CA THR A 21 -4.21 -18.30 0.63
C THR A 21 -3.75 -16.93 1.09
N LEU A 22 -4.64 -16.18 1.76
CA LEU A 22 -4.28 -14.90 2.37
C LEU A 22 -3.28 -15.15 3.50
N VAL A 23 -2.03 -14.69 3.32
CA VAL A 23 -0.93 -14.92 4.27
C VAL A 23 -0.45 -13.65 4.95
N GLY A 24 -0.85 -12.48 4.47
CA GLY A 24 -0.33 -11.23 4.99
C GLY A 24 -0.99 -9.99 4.40
N CYS A 25 -0.33 -8.87 4.63
CA CYS A 25 -0.56 -7.62 3.92
C CYS A 25 0.77 -6.96 3.58
N ALA A 26 0.78 -6.02 2.64
CA ALA A 26 1.96 -5.31 2.20
C ALA A 26 1.68 -3.81 2.21
N VAL A 27 2.55 -3.02 2.84
CA VAL A 27 2.57 -1.57 2.67
C VAL A 27 3.36 -1.27 1.40
N THR A 28 2.74 -0.55 0.47
CA THR A 28 3.33 -0.18 -0.80
C THR A 28 3.44 1.33 -0.91
N LEU A 29 4.63 1.82 -1.25
CA LEU A 29 4.86 3.18 -1.70
C LEU A 29 4.80 3.20 -3.22
N TRP A 30 3.99 4.09 -3.75
CA TRP A 30 3.86 4.36 -5.17
C TRP A 30 4.47 5.71 -5.48
N ARG A 31 5.04 5.82 -6.67
CA ARG A 31 5.50 7.08 -7.24
C ARG A 31 4.75 7.34 -8.54
N TRP A 32 4.27 8.57 -8.72
CA TRP A 32 3.67 8.98 -9.97
C TRP A 32 4.76 9.11 -11.04
N ASN A 33 4.63 8.35 -12.12
CA ASN A 33 5.48 8.50 -13.29
C ASN A 33 4.81 9.48 -14.25
N HIS A 34 5.40 10.66 -14.41
CA HIS A 34 4.92 11.70 -15.32
C HIS A 34 5.08 11.36 -16.80
N THR A 35 5.97 10.43 -17.16
CA THR A 35 6.19 10.03 -18.56
C THR A 35 5.05 9.15 -19.05
N ASP A 36 4.67 8.17 -18.23
CA ASP A 36 3.67 7.16 -18.59
C ASP A 36 2.29 7.44 -17.97
N GLU A 37 2.16 8.58 -17.29
CA GLU A 37 0.96 9.02 -16.55
C GLU A 37 0.37 7.89 -15.69
N THR A 38 1.22 7.20 -14.93
CA THR A 38 0.82 6.02 -14.16
C THR A 38 1.59 5.86 -12.86
N TRP A 39 1.05 5.09 -11.91
CA TRP A 39 1.69 4.80 -10.64
C TRP A 39 2.68 3.64 -10.76
N TRP A 40 3.93 3.87 -10.36
CA TRP A 40 4.97 2.85 -10.30
C TRP A 40 5.28 2.44 -8.87
N TYR A 41 5.63 1.17 -8.68
CA TYR A 41 6.14 0.68 -7.41
C TYR A 41 7.47 1.35 -7.08
N ALA A 42 7.52 2.06 -5.96
CA ALA A 42 8.75 2.61 -5.43
C ALA A 42 9.35 1.71 -4.34
N ALA A 43 8.50 1.20 -3.45
CA ALA A 43 8.92 0.28 -2.39
C ALA A 43 7.76 -0.58 -1.88
N VAL A 44 8.08 -1.74 -1.32
CA VAL A 44 7.11 -2.62 -0.66
C VAL A 44 7.67 -3.16 0.65
N ARG A 45 6.81 -3.34 1.65
CA ARG A 45 7.14 -4.04 2.89
C ARG A 45 6.02 -4.97 3.27
N GLU A 46 6.35 -6.25 3.42
CA GLU A 46 5.40 -7.28 3.81
C GLU A 46 5.23 -7.39 5.33
N TYR A 47 4.02 -7.77 5.72
CA TYR A 47 3.57 -8.05 7.07
C TYR A 47 2.84 -9.40 7.02
N LEU A 48 3.62 -10.49 7.04
CA LEU A 48 3.09 -11.85 7.01
C LEU A 48 2.46 -12.19 8.35
N PHE A 49 1.30 -12.83 8.37
CA PHE A 49 0.59 -13.16 9.60
C PHE A 49 1.42 -14.04 10.53
N VAL A 50 2.30 -14.89 9.98
CA VAL A 50 3.19 -15.77 10.75
C VAL A 50 4.11 -15.00 11.70
N ASP A 51 4.55 -13.80 11.30
CA ASP A 51 5.41 -12.94 12.11
C ASP A 51 4.65 -12.23 13.25
N TYR A 52 3.31 -12.31 13.23
CA TYR A 52 2.42 -11.68 14.18
C TYR A 52 1.55 -12.70 14.91
N ASN A 53 2.12 -13.87 15.24
CA ASN A 53 1.44 -14.99 15.91
C ASN A 53 0.19 -15.47 15.15
N GLY A 54 0.24 -15.45 13.82
CA GLY A 54 -0.90 -15.76 12.95
C GLY A 54 -2.02 -14.72 12.96
N SER A 55 -1.86 -13.60 13.67
CA SER A 55 -2.94 -12.63 13.88
C SER A 55 -2.98 -11.59 12.76
N ARG A 56 -3.98 -11.73 11.88
CA ARG A 56 -4.32 -10.72 10.87
C ARG A 56 -4.51 -9.32 11.49
N ARG A 57 -5.14 -9.23 12.66
CA ARG A 57 -5.36 -7.96 13.36
C ARG A 57 -4.06 -7.27 13.74
N ASN A 58 -3.08 -8.02 14.23
CA ASN A 58 -1.80 -7.47 14.66
C ASN A 58 -0.96 -7.03 13.45
N ALA A 59 -0.89 -7.86 12.41
CA ALA A 59 -0.22 -7.52 11.17
C ALA A 59 -0.80 -6.24 10.54
N LEU A 60 -2.13 -6.13 10.42
CA LEU A 60 -2.80 -4.93 9.89
C LEU A 60 -2.59 -3.70 10.76
N ARG A 61 -2.59 -3.85 12.10
CA ARG A 61 -2.31 -2.72 13.00
C ARG A 61 -0.91 -2.17 12.77
N GLN A 62 0.09 -3.05 12.62
CA GLN A 62 1.46 -2.62 12.36
C GLN A 62 1.59 -2.00 10.96
N ALA A 63 1.03 -2.65 9.93
CA ALA A 63 1.01 -2.13 8.57
C ALA A 63 0.40 -0.72 8.50
N ARG A 64 -0.75 -0.49 9.15
CA ARG A 64 -1.38 0.85 9.23
C ARG A 64 -0.52 1.89 9.93
N ARG A 65 0.18 1.51 10.99
CA ARG A 65 1.08 2.42 11.70
C ARG A 65 2.24 2.84 10.80
N ASP A 66 2.85 1.89 10.13
CA ASP A 66 4.00 2.13 9.26
C ASP A 66 3.59 2.87 7.99
N ALA A 67 2.42 2.58 7.43
CA ALA A 67 1.84 3.33 6.31
C ALA A 67 1.60 4.81 6.65
N ARG A 68 1.04 5.11 7.84
CA ARG A 68 0.86 6.51 8.28
C ARG A 68 2.19 7.23 8.48
N LYS A 69 3.18 6.55 9.05
CA LYS A 69 4.52 7.11 9.21
C LYS A 69 5.16 7.40 7.85
N LEU A 70 5.04 6.47 6.91
CA LEU A 70 5.59 6.60 5.57
C LEU A 70 4.91 7.74 4.80
N ALA A 71 3.58 7.81 4.85
CA ALA A 71 2.82 8.92 4.28
C ALA A 71 3.23 10.28 4.84
N GLY A 72 3.49 10.37 6.14
CA GLY A 72 4.02 11.61 6.75
C GLY A 72 5.46 11.94 6.37
N ILE A 73 6.29 10.96 6.01
CA ILE A 73 7.67 11.20 5.53
C ILE A 73 7.65 11.76 4.10
N PHE A 74 6.78 11.22 3.26
CA PHE A 74 6.65 11.61 1.85
C PHE A 74 5.62 12.73 1.62
N ASP A 75 4.98 13.21 2.68
CA ASP A 75 3.89 14.19 2.66
C ASP A 75 2.83 13.86 1.59
N CYS A 76 2.25 12.65 1.67
CA CYS A 76 1.35 12.15 0.66
C CYS A 76 0.12 11.41 1.21
N VAL A 77 -0.86 11.17 0.34
CA VAL A 77 -2.07 10.44 0.68
C VAL A 77 -1.77 8.98 1.05
N ASN A 78 -2.38 8.56 2.16
CA ASN A 78 -2.46 7.17 2.58
C ASN A 78 -3.85 6.61 2.27
N TYR A 79 -3.93 5.74 1.29
CA TYR A 79 -5.17 5.08 0.89
C TYR A 79 -5.57 3.92 1.82
N ASP A 80 -4.77 3.58 2.84
CA ASP A 80 -4.97 2.43 3.74
C ASP A 80 -5.24 1.17 2.90
N THR A 81 -6.23 0.35 3.27
CA THR A 81 -6.70 -0.80 2.47
C THR A 81 -7.60 -0.42 1.29
N ASN A 82 -7.87 0.86 1.07
CA ASN A 82 -8.79 1.34 0.02
C ASN A 82 -8.04 1.64 -1.29
N GLU A 83 -7.49 0.60 -1.93
CA GLU A 83 -6.84 0.73 -3.24
C GLU A 83 -7.76 1.36 -4.30
N LYS A 84 -9.09 1.19 -4.18
CA LYS A 84 -10.06 1.77 -5.12
C LYS A 84 -10.01 3.30 -5.16
N GLY A 85 -9.62 3.96 -4.07
CA GLY A 85 -9.46 5.41 -4.04
C GLY A 85 -8.18 5.92 -4.75
N MET A 86 -7.17 5.04 -4.91
CA MET A 86 -5.85 5.40 -5.45
C MET A 86 -5.85 5.58 -6.97
N TRP A 87 -6.70 4.82 -7.67
CA TRP A 87 -6.68 4.75 -9.14
C TRP A 87 -7.61 5.74 -9.83
N GLY A 88 -8.30 6.61 -9.08
CA GLY A 88 -9.12 7.73 -9.58
C GLY A 88 -10.07 7.36 -10.74
N ASN A 89 -11.38 7.30 -10.49
CA ASN A 89 -12.38 7.25 -11.55
C ASN A 89 -12.16 8.44 -12.52
N HIS A 90 -11.50 8.19 -13.64
CA HIS A 90 -11.57 9.00 -14.85
C HIS A 90 -12.77 8.50 -15.65
N GLU A 91 -13.96 8.96 -15.29
CA GLU A 91 -15.09 9.11 -16.22
C GLU A 91 -15.61 10.54 -16.15
#